data_AF-A0A7S0Y3Z1-F1
#
_entry.id   AF-A0A7S0Y3Z1-F1
#
_cell.length_a   1.000
_cell.length_b   1.000
_cell.length_c   1.000
_cell.angle_alpha   90.00
_cell.angle_beta   90.00
_cell.angle_gamma   90.00
#
_symmetry.space_group_name_H-M   'P 1'
#
loop_
_entity.id
_entity.type
_entity.pdbx_description
1 polymer ?
#
loop_
_entity_poly.entity_id
_entity_poly.type
_entity_poly.pdbx_seq_one_letter_code
_entity_poly.pdbx_strand_id
1 'polypeptide(L)'
;GRWRGLFSTWLFSLLEGKSGVLRCEWHSAVSTMDMEAMMKSLMGGMNNDPSMAADAQRLWKMLDDLAESDPQAYGKFLSSQMEGAKEAAPKAETRPAFCMQCQLKKPTTPLPIFINVTHCQEVAEAYRDESAKEQKVKVPGLDDKSADDKGDDDLTGMRIPIARTKETPSSDPKVPSVYEVAVNSLVVLRAAKDPAFKRMLEMTVMAAAAQFFKLDLSPNYTMASEKFKGDKTEPVLLSPLQKRGP
;
A
#
# COMPACT_ATOMS: atom_id res chain seq x y z
N GLY A 1 8.07 7.69 25.09
CA GLY A 1 8.25 9.11 24.70
C GLY A 1 9.67 9.44 24.31
N ARG A 2 10.62 9.41 25.26
CA ARG A 2 12.00 9.93 25.08
C ARG A 2 12.95 9.06 24.22
N TRP A 3 12.68 7.76 24.11
CA TRP A 3 13.54 6.80 23.40
C TRP A 3 13.36 6.80 21.87
N ARG A 4 12.19 7.22 21.37
CA ARG A 4 11.92 7.29 19.92
C ARG A 4 12.75 8.38 19.23
N GLY A 5 12.99 9.51 19.90
CA GLY A 5 13.78 10.60 19.36
C GLY A 5 15.27 10.26 19.26
N LEU A 6 15.82 9.66 20.33
CA LEU A 6 17.25 9.35 20.40
C LEU A 6 17.67 8.22 19.45
N PHE A 7 16.82 7.21 19.26
CA PHE A 7 17.08 6.11 18.32
C PHE A 7 17.00 6.58 16.86
N SER A 8 16.04 7.46 16.54
CA SER A 8 15.93 8.09 15.22
C SER A 8 17.17 8.92 14.88
N THR A 9 17.70 9.70 15.82
CA THR A 9 18.89 10.55 15.58
C THR A 9 20.20 9.76 15.56
N TRP A 10 20.32 8.71 16.39
CA TRP A 10 21.53 7.88 16.44
C TRP A 10 21.67 6.99 15.19
N LEU A 11 20.57 6.39 14.73
CA LEU A 11 20.53 5.60 13.49
C LEU A 11 20.69 6.48 12.24
N PHE A 12 20.22 7.73 12.28
CA PHE A 12 20.47 8.73 11.22
C PHE A 12 21.97 9.01 11.03
N SER A 13 22.73 9.11 12.12
CA SER A 13 24.16 9.39 12.07
C SER A 13 24.98 8.19 11.55
N LEU A 14 24.50 6.96 11.76
CA LEU A 14 25.16 5.73 11.29
C LEU A 14 25.01 5.50 9.77
N LEU A 15 23.98 6.10 9.15
CA LEU A 15 23.63 5.90 7.74
C LEU A 15 24.08 7.04 6.81
N GLU A 16 24.67 8.12 7.33
CA GLU A 16 25.17 9.25 6.52
C GLU A 16 26.38 8.90 5.62
N GLY A 17 26.94 7.69 5.76
CA GLY A 17 28.05 7.21 4.93
C GLY A 17 27.68 6.43 3.66
N LYS A 18 26.39 6.14 3.39
CA LYS A 18 26.01 5.28 2.24
C LYS A 18 24.86 5.87 1.41
N SER A 19 24.97 5.66 0.10
CA SER A 19 24.23 6.31 -0.99
C SER A 19 22.72 6.50 -0.77
N GLY A 20 22.20 7.65 -1.20
CA GLY A 20 20.82 8.12 -0.99
C GLY A 20 19.69 7.28 -1.58
N VAL A 21 19.99 6.15 -2.23
CA VAL A 21 18.99 5.21 -2.79
C VAL A 21 18.45 4.27 -1.70
N LEU A 22 19.27 3.90 -0.70
CA LEU A 22 18.82 3.09 0.45
C LEU A 22 17.97 3.89 1.45
N ARG A 23 18.07 5.23 1.42
CA ARG A 23 17.40 6.14 2.35
C ARG A 23 15.86 6.14 2.19
N CYS A 24 15.36 6.03 0.96
CA CYS A 24 13.92 6.15 0.67
C CYS A 24 13.14 4.85 0.91
N GLU A 25 13.73 3.70 0.62
CA GLU A 25 13.07 2.40 0.86
C GLU A 25 13.03 2.06 2.35
N TRP A 26 14.05 2.45 3.13
CA TRP A 26 14.07 2.29 4.58
C TRP A 26 13.13 3.24 5.33
N HIS A 27 13.02 4.52 4.93
CA HIS A 27 12.06 5.44 5.55
C HIS A 27 10.62 4.95 5.38
N SER A 28 10.28 4.39 4.21
CA SER A 28 8.94 3.84 3.97
C SER A 28 8.71 2.53 4.75
N ALA A 29 9.71 1.65 4.83
CA ALA A 29 9.62 0.40 5.58
C ALA A 29 9.58 0.60 7.11
N VAL A 30 10.44 1.46 7.67
CA VAL A 30 10.51 1.71 9.12
C VAL A 30 9.39 2.63 9.60
N SER A 31 8.90 3.55 8.77
CA SER A 31 7.73 4.39 9.10
C SER A 31 6.39 3.62 9.00
N THR A 32 6.34 2.48 8.29
CA THR A 32 5.17 1.60 8.22
C THR A 32 5.24 0.41 9.18
N MET A 33 6.41 0.18 9.79
CA MET A 33 6.57 -0.79 10.87
C MET A 33 5.89 -0.26 12.14
N ASP A 34 4.80 -0.92 12.53
CA ASP A 34 4.40 -0.92 13.91
C ASP A 34 5.46 -1.72 14.70
N MET A 35 6.48 -1.03 15.22
CA MET A 35 7.48 -1.62 16.11
C MET A 35 6.82 -2.36 17.27
N GLU A 36 5.60 -1.96 17.68
CA GLU A 36 4.80 -2.66 18.68
C GLU A 36 4.30 -4.02 18.17
N ALA A 37 3.93 -4.13 16.90
CA ALA A 37 3.50 -5.39 16.28
C ALA A 37 4.68 -6.34 16.06
N MET A 38 5.85 -5.82 15.62
CA MET A 38 7.08 -6.62 15.53
C MET A 38 7.50 -7.12 16.91
N MET A 39 7.46 -6.26 17.94
CA MET A 39 7.75 -6.67 19.32
C MET A 39 6.71 -7.65 19.86
N LYS A 40 5.41 -7.47 19.60
CA LYS A 40 4.35 -8.41 20.00
C LYS A 40 4.49 -9.77 19.31
N SER A 41 4.98 -9.79 18.06
CA SER A 41 5.27 -11.00 17.30
C SER A 41 6.51 -11.71 17.85
N LEU A 42 7.58 -10.97 18.15
CA LEU A 42 8.81 -11.52 18.76
C LEU A 42 8.59 -11.98 20.20
N MET A 43 7.70 -11.30 20.94
CA MET A 43 7.44 -11.51 22.37
C MET A 43 6.12 -12.26 22.62
N GLY A 44 5.58 -12.91 21.58
CA GLY A 44 4.50 -13.91 21.64
C GLY A 44 3.43 -13.66 22.69
N GLY A 45 2.62 -12.61 22.57
CA GLY A 45 1.34 -12.48 23.28
C GLY A 45 1.39 -12.66 24.81
N MET A 46 2.34 -12.04 25.52
CA MET A 46 2.47 -12.16 26.98
C MET A 46 2.16 -10.84 27.71
N ASN A 47 1.42 -10.97 28.82
CA ASN A 47 0.87 -9.89 29.66
C ASN A 47 1.94 -9.01 30.33
N ASN A 48 1.50 -7.85 30.86
CA ASN A 48 2.28 -6.76 31.47
C ASN A 48 3.14 -7.18 32.70
N ASP A 49 4.24 -7.91 32.50
CA ASP A 49 5.20 -8.31 33.55
C ASP A 49 6.47 -7.42 33.52
N PRO A 50 6.97 -6.90 34.65
CA PRO A 50 8.25 -6.19 34.74
C PRO A 50 9.48 -6.97 34.24
N SER A 51 9.41 -8.30 34.09
CA SER A 51 10.49 -9.07 33.43
C SER A 51 10.71 -8.65 31.96
N MET A 52 9.69 -8.07 31.31
CA MET A 52 9.74 -7.64 29.90
C MET A 52 10.79 -6.56 29.62
N ALA A 53 11.09 -5.71 30.60
CA ALA A 53 12.08 -4.64 30.41
C ALA A 53 13.50 -5.20 30.30
N ALA A 54 13.80 -6.27 31.05
CA ALA A 54 15.10 -6.92 31.01
C ALA A 54 15.28 -7.72 29.72
N ASP A 55 14.23 -8.43 29.27
CA ASP A 55 14.25 -9.18 28.02
C ASP A 55 14.37 -8.26 26.79
N ALA A 56 13.66 -7.13 26.81
CA ALA A 56 13.82 -6.10 25.79
C ALA A 56 15.25 -5.55 25.79
N GLN A 57 15.82 -5.17 26.95
CA GLN A 57 17.19 -4.67 27.03
C GLN A 57 18.23 -5.69 26.53
N ARG A 58 18.04 -6.97 26.83
CA ARG A 58 18.89 -8.05 26.33
C ARG A 58 18.82 -8.17 24.80
N LEU A 59 17.61 -8.07 24.25
CA LEU A 59 17.40 -8.10 22.80
C LEU A 59 18.06 -6.90 22.11
N TRP A 60 17.89 -5.69 22.66
CA TRP A 60 18.52 -4.48 22.14
C TRP A 60 20.04 -4.57 22.15
N LYS A 61 20.61 -5.04 23.26
CA LYS A 61 22.06 -5.24 23.35
C LYS A 61 22.57 -6.25 22.32
N MET A 62 21.84 -7.34 22.08
CA MET A 62 22.18 -8.30 21.04
C MET A 62 22.13 -7.69 19.63
N LEU A 63 21.13 -6.83 19.36
CA LEU A 63 21.00 -6.13 18.08
C LEU A 63 22.12 -5.12 17.88
N ASP A 64 22.50 -4.37 18.92
CA ASP A 64 23.62 -3.43 18.90
C ASP A 64 24.95 -4.17 18.69
N ASP A 65 25.20 -5.25 19.44
CA ASP A 65 26.41 -6.08 19.31
C ASP A 65 26.51 -6.68 17.89
N LEU A 66 25.40 -7.14 17.31
CA LEU A 66 25.35 -7.64 15.92
C LEU A 66 25.61 -6.52 14.90
N ALA A 67 25.04 -5.33 15.10
CA ALA A 67 25.23 -4.21 14.19
C ALA A 67 26.68 -3.70 14.17
N GLU A 68 27.37 -3.73 15.32
CA GLU A 68 28.76 -3.31 15.45
C GLU A 68 29.76 -4.39 14.99
N SER A 69 29.51 -5.66 15.31
CA SER A 69 30.48 -6.75 15.04
C SER A 69 30.30 -7.42 13.69
N ASP A 70 29.06 -7.63 13.22
CA ASP A 70 28.76 -8.28 11.94
C ASP A 70 27.50 -7.68 11.28
N PRO A 71 27.67 -6.57 10.53
CA PRO A 71 26.58 -5.93 9.81
C PRO A 71 25.86 -6.86 8.82
N GLN A 72 26.52 -7.91 8.31
CA GLN A 72 25.88 -8.88 7.42
C GLN A 72 24.97 -9.83 8.19
N ALA A 73 25.40 -10.34 9.35
CA ALA A 73 24.56 -11.15 10.22
C ALA A 73 23.35 -10.36 10.74
N TYR A 74 23.53 -9.09 11.11
CA TYR A 74 22.43 -8.20 11.48
C TYR A 74 21.41 -8.06 10.35
N GLY A 75 21.88 -7.80 9.12
CA GLY A 75 21.00 -7.70 7.95
C GLY A 75 20.23 -9.00 7.68
N LYS A 76 20.87 -10.16 7.84
CA LYS A 76 20.22 -11.47 7.71
C LYS A 76 19.17 -11.71 8.79
N PHE A 77 19.47 -11.34 10.04
CA PHE A 77 18.53 -11.45 11.16
C PHE A 77 17.26 -10.63 10.89
N LEU A 78 17.42 -9.35 10.51
CA LEU A 78 16.27 -8.51 10.18
C LEU A 78 15.46 -9.08 9.01
N SER A 79 16.14 -9.51 7.95
CA SER A 79 15.49 -10.11 6.78
C SER A 79 14.65 -11.34 7.17
N SER A 80 15.20 -12.21 8.01
CA SER A 80 14.50 -13.40 8.51
C SER A 80 13.28 -13.05 9.37
N GLN A 81 13.38 -12.04 10.24
CA GLN A 81 12.23 -11.58 11.04
C GLN A 81 11.15 -10.95 10.15
N MET A 82 11.53 -10.19 9.12
CA MET A 82 10.58 -9.62 8.16
C MET A 82 9.87 -10.69 7.34
N GLU A 83 10.59 -11.73 6.92
CA GLU A 83 10.04 -12.84 6.16
C GLU A 83 9.07 -13.67 7.02
N GLY A 84 9.45 -14.02 8.24
CA GLY A 84 8.57 -14.72 9.19
C GLY A 84 7.31 -13.92 9.54
N ALA A 85 7.43 -12.60 9.72
CA ALA A 85 6.27 -11.73 9.96
C ALA A 85 5.34 -11.64 8.74
N LYS A 86 5.88 -11.66 7.52
CA LYS A 86 5.10 -11.69 6.27
C LYS A 86 4.33 -13.00 6.11
N GLU A 87 4.92 -14.12 6.51
CA GLU A 87 4.28 -15.43 6.46
C GLU A 87 3.17 -15.58 7.51
N ALA A 88 3.37 -15.01 8.70
CA ALA A 88 2.39 -15.00 9.78
C ALA A 88 1.28 -13.94 9.60
N ALA A 89 1.42 -13.02 8.65
CA ALA A 89 0.44 -11.98 8.41
C ALA A 89 -0.90 -12.59 7.96
N PRO A 90 -2.04 -12.12 8.50
CA PRO A 90 -3.34 -12.60 8.07
C PRO A 90 -3.55 -12.29 6.59
N LYS A 91 -3.99 -13.31 5.85
CA LYS A 91 -4.21 -13.27 4.41
C LYS A 91 -5.71 -13.23 4.14
N ALA A 92 -6.15 -12.30 3.30
CA ALA A 92 -7.54 -12.22 2.86
C ALA A 92 -7.66 -12.71 1.42
N GLU A 93 -8.58 -13.64 1.16
CA GLU A 93 -8.87 -14.10 -0.20
C GLU A 93 -9.55 -12.99 -1.01
N THR A 94 -9.13 -12.83 -2.26
CA THR A 94 -9.69 -11.83 -3.17
C THR A 94 -10.46 -12.48 -4.31
N ARG A 95 -11.44 -11.75 -4.83
CA ARG A 95 -12.26 -12.16 -5.99
C ARG A 95 -12.08 -11.19 -7.16
N PRO A 96 -12.06 -11.66 -8.41
CA PRO A 96 -11.97 -10.77 -9.57
C PRO A 96 -13.17 -9.83 -9.70
N ALA A 97 -12.90 -8.54 -9.92
CA ALA A 97 -13.93 -7.55 -10.27
C ALA A 97 -13.92 -7.28 -11.78
N PHE A 98 -12.82 -6.71 -12.28
CA PHE A 98 -12.62 -6.37 -13.69
C PHE A 98 -11.12 -6.25 -14.01
N CYS A 99 -10.79 -6.23 -15.30
CA CYS A 99 -9.42 -6.13 -15.77
C CYS A 99 -9.27 -4.94 -16.73
N MET A 100 -8.25 -4.13 -16.51
CA MET A 100 -7.90 -2.99 -17.34
C MET A 100 -6.71 -3.36 -18.22
N GLN A 101 -6.82 -3.09 -19.51
CA GLN A 101 -5.73 -3.18 -20.47
C GLN A 101 -5.12 -1.79 -20.64
N CYS A 102 -3.86 -1.65 -20.26
CA CYS A 102 -3.13 -0.38 -20.26
C CYS A 102 -1.92 -0.45 -21.19
N GLN A 103 -1.41 0.72 -21.56
CA GLN A 103 -0.18 0.87 -22.33
C GLN A 103 0.86 1.64 -21.53
N LEU A 104 2.13 1.30 -21.70
CA LEU A 104 3.23 2.10 -21.18
C LEU A 104 3.47 3.29 -22.12
N LYS A 105 3.84 4.46 -21.60
CA LYS A 105 4.22 5.62 -22.42
C LYS A 105 5.47 5.34 -23.25
N LYS A 106 6.42 4.61 -22.66
CA LYS A 106 7.65 4.15 -23.31
C LYS A 106 7.67 2.61 -23.23
N PRO A 107 6.97 1.92 -24.15
CA PRO A 107 6.84 0.48 -24.08
C PRO A 107 8.20 -0.19 -24.32
N THR A 108 8.59 -1.08 -23.41
CA THR A 108 9.73 -2.00 -23.61
C THR A 108 9.33 -3.18 -24.50
N THR A 109 8.06 -3.56 -24.47
CA THR A 109 7.47 -4.62 -25.29
C THR A 109 6.25 -4.09 -26.06
N PRO A 110 5.92 -4.65 -27.23
CA PRO A 110 4.78 -4.18 -28.04
C PRO A 110 3.42 -4.58 -27.44
N LEU A 111 3.41 -5.44 -26.42
CA LEU A 111 2.18 -5.92 -25.79
C LEU A 111 1.68 -4.94 -24.74
N PRO A 112 0.34 -4.84 -24.58
CA PRO A 112 -0.24 -4.12 -23.45
C PRO A 112 0.11 -4.81 -22.13
N ILE A 113 -0.02 -4.06 -21.05
CA ILE A 113 -0.05 -4.63 -19.71
C ILE A 113 -1.50 -4.79 -19.25
N PHE A 114 -1.74 -5.71 -18.33
CA PHE A 114 -3.05 -5.90 -17.70
C PHE A 114 -2.99 -5.56 -16.22
N ILE A 115 -3.97 -4.82 -15.74
CA ILE A 115 -4.19 -4.53 -14.32
C ILE A 115 -5.49 -5.20 -13.91
N ASN A 116 -5.39 -6.30 -13.18
CA ASN A 116 -6.51 -6.96 -12.55
C ASN A 116 -6.92 -6.19 -11.30
N VAL A 117 -8.19 -5.80 -11.24
CA VAL A 117 -8.81 -5.26 -10.03
C VAL A 117 -9.57 -6.38 -9.36
N THR A 118 -9.14 -6.75 -8.16
CA THR A 118 -9.78 -7.73 -7.30
C THR A 118 -10.41 -7.03 -6.08
N HIS A 119 -11.20 -7.77 -5.31
CA HIS A 119 -11.82 -7.23 -4.11
C HIS A 119 -11.92 -8.22 -2.97
N CYS A 120 -11.90 -7.71 -1.74
CA CYS A 120 -12.18 -8.45 -0.50
C CYS A 120 -12.84 -7.49 0.53
N GLN A 121 -13.20 -7.95 1.73
CA GLN A 121 -13.83 -7.08 2.74
C GLN A 121 -12.81 -6.40 3.64
N GLU A 122 -11.58 -6.90 3.64
CA GLU A 122 -10.53 -6.56 4.59
C GLU A 122 -9.68 -5.36 4.16
N VAL A 123 -9.72 -5.00 2.88
CA VAL A 123 -9.21 -3.69 2.43
C VAL A 123 -10.15 -2.61 2.98
N ALA A 124 -9.61 -1.52 3.52
CA ALA A 124 -10.43 -0.44 4.08
C ALA A 124 -11.42 0.14 3.04
N GLU A 125 -12.59 0.55 3.52
CA GLU A 125 -13.64 1.15 2.70
C GLU A 125 -13.22 2.51 2.13
N ALA A 126 -13.90 2.94 1.06
CA ALA A 126 -13.75 4.31 0.58
C ALA A 126 -14.29 5.28 1.64
N TYR A 127 -13.54 6.35 1.88
CA TYR A 127 -13.87 7.35 2.88
C TYR A 127 -13.74 8.75 2.29
N ARG A 128 -14.45 9.72 2.88
CA ARG A 128 -14.28 11.12 2.54
C ARG A 128 -13.23 11.74 3.47
N ASP A 129 -12.20 12.32 2.86
CA ASP A 129 -11.20 13.12 3.54
C ASP A 129 -11.78 14.52 3.78
N GLU A 130 -12.28 14.73 5.00
CA GLU A 130 -12.90 15.99 5.41
C GLU A 130 -11.93 17.18 5.38
N SER A 131 -10.62 16.93 5.47
CA SER A 131 -9.60 18.00 5.35
C SER A 131 -9.56 18.63 3.95
N ALA A 132 -10.06 17.93 2.93
CA ALA A 132 -10.15 18.45 1.58
C ALA A 132 -11.23 19.53 1.40
N LYS A 133 -12.16 19.69 2.36
CA LYS A 133 -13.20 20.73 2.30
C LYS A 133 -12.69 22.14 2.57
N GLU A 134 -11.55 22.29 3.25
CA GLU A 134 -11.01 23.60 3.65
C GLU A 134 -10.23 24.33 2.54
N GLN A 135 -9.95 23.68 1.41
CA GLN A 135 -9.28 24.30 0.25
C GLN A 135 -10.24 24.84 -0.82
N LYS A 136 -11.48 25.16 -0.46
CA LYS A 136 -12.35 25.94 -1.35
C LYS A 136 -11.90 27.41 -1.31
N VAL A 137 -10.89 27.74 -2.12
CA VAL A 137 -10.43 29.13 -2.32
C VAL A 137 -11.65 29.96 -2.74
N LYS A 138 -12.07 30.90 -1.88
CA LYS A 138 -13.07 31.91 -2.25
C LYS A 138 -12.46 32.75 -3.36
N VAL A 139 -12.84 32.47 -4.60
CA VAL A 139 -12.59 33.37 -5.73
C VAL A 139 -13.58 34.53 -5.58
N PRO A 140 -13.12 35.78 -5.37
CA PRO A 140 -14.04 36.91 -5.26
C PRO A 140 -14.68 37.17 -6.64
N GLY A 141 -16.01 37.09 -6.71
CA GLY A 141 -16.78 37.58 -7.88
C GLY A 141 -17.55 36.55 -8.71
N LEU A 142 -17.81 35.33 -8.23
CA LEU A 142 -18.79 34.44 -8.86
C LEU A 142 -20.04 34.35 -7.99
N ASP A 143 -21.16 34.82 -8.52
CA ASP A 143 -22.45 34.83 -7.82
C ASP A 143 -22.94 33.39 -7.55
N ASP A 144 -23.23 33.12 -6.28
CA ASP A 144 -23.84 31.88 -5.80
C ASP A 144 -25.29 31.77 -6.30
N LYS A 145 -25.48 31.25 -7.52
CA LYS A 145 -26.81 30.81 -8.00
C LYS A 145 -26.72 29.49 -8.77
N SER A 146 -26.88 28.39 -8.04
CA SER A 146 -27.75 27.28 -8.44
C SER A 146 -27.88 26.30 -7.26
N ALA A 147 -28.89 26.53 -6.43
CA ALA A 147 -29.54 25.44 -5.73
C ALA A 147 -30.45 24.73 -6.74
N ASP A 148 -30.62 23.42 -6.57
CA ASP A 148 -31.39 22.50 -7.42
C ASP A 148 -30.61 21.88 -8.58
N ASP A 149 -29.53 21.17 -8.26
CA ASP A 149 -29.21 19.95 -8.99
C ASP A 149 -29.20 18.74 -8.05
N LYS A 150 -29.94 17.71 -8.44
CA LYS A 150 -30.23 16.54 -7.60
C LYS A 150 -29.00 15.65 -7.55
N GLY A 151 -28.18 15.85 -6.52
CA GLY A 151 -27.35 14.79 -5.96
C GLY A 151 -26.35 14.16 -6.93
N ASP A 152 -25.60 14.99 -7.65
CA ASP A 152 -24.25 14.58 -8.02
C ASP A 152 -23.48 14.44 -6.69
N ASP A 153 -23.31 13.20 -6.24
CA ASP A 153 -22.49 12.87 -5.08
C ASP A 153 -21.14 13.57 -5.29
N ASP A 154 -20.92 14.69 -4.60
CA ASP A 154 -19.69 15.46 -4.70
C ASP A 154 -18.52 14.53 -4.36
N LEU A 155 -17.87 14.02 -5.40
CA LEU A 155 -16.81 13.03 -5.30
C LEU A 155 -15.50 13.66 -4.79
N THR A 156 -15.49 14.98 -4.58
CA THR A 156 -14.37 15.74 -4.03
C THR A 156 -14.03 15.24 -2.62
N GLY A 157 -12.73 14.99 -2.41
CA GLY A 157 -12.21 14.49 -1.14
C GLY A 157 -12.45 12.99 -0.92
N MET A 158 -13.14 12.27 -1.81
CA MET A 158 -13.23 10.81 -1.70
C MET A 158 -11.83 10.17 -1.86
N ARG A 159 -11.56 9.14 -1.07
CA ARG A 159 -10.35 8.32 -1.11
C ARG A 159 -10.76 6.85 -1.19
N ILE A 160 -10.10 6.11 -2.08
CA ILE A 160 -10.30 4.67 -2.22
C ILE A 160 -9.00 3.99 -1.79
N PRO A 161 -8.99 3.28 -0.65
CA PRO A 161 -7.86 2.45 -0.28
C PRO A 161 -7.65 1.33 -1.30
N ILE A 162 -6.40 1.14 -1.71
CA ILE A 162 -6.00 0.10 -2.67
C ILE A 162 -4.81 -0.66 -2.08
N ALA A 163 -4.90 -1.99 -2.09
CA ALA A 163 -3.82 -2.87 -1.69
C ALA A 163 -3.10 -3.45 -2.92
N ARG A 164 -1.77 -3.54 -2.85
CA ARG A 164 -0.94 -4.27 -3.82
C ARG A 164 -1.03 -5.77 -3.52
N THR A 165 -1.29 -6.62 -4.52
CA THR A 165 -1.31 -8.08 -4.32
C THR A 165 -0.21 -8.79 -5.11
N LYS A 166 -0.26 -8.74 -6.44
CA LYS A 166 0.63 -9.51 -7.32
C LYS A 166 1.25 -8.66 -8.42
N GLU A 167 2.46 -9.03 -8.79
CA GLU A 167 3.12 -8.61 -10.03
C GLU A 167 3.64 -9.86 -10.73
N THR A 168 3.27 -10.01 -12.00
CA THR A 168 3.73 -11.09 -12.87
C THR A 168 4.36 -10.44 -14.10
N PRO A 169 5.61 -9.94 -13.98
CA PRO A 169 6.29 -9.29 -15.09
C PRO A 169 6.70 -10.37 -16.08
N SER A 170 6.47 -10.12 -17.36
CA SER A 170 6.89 -11.03 -18.43
C SER A 170 8.15 -10.50 -19.10
N SER A 171 9.18 -11.35 -19.20
CA SER A 171 10.34 -11.12 -20.05
C SER A 171 10.12 -11.61 -21.48
N ASP A 172 9.09 -12.44 -21.72
CA ASP A 172 8.74 -12.91 -23.05
C ASP A 172 7.94 -11.82 -23.77
N PRO A 173 8.42 -11.30 -24.92
CA PRO A 173 7.70 -10.29 -25.70
C PRO A 173 6.34 -10.77 -26.23
N LYS A 174 6.03 -12.06 -26.15
CA LYS A 174 4.75 -12.66 -26.55
C LYS A 174 3.77 -12.85 -25.40
N VAL A 175 4.22 -12.68 -24.15
CA VAL A 175 3.37 -12.81 -22.97
C VAL A 175 3.24 -11.43 -22.31
N PRO A 176 2.01 -10.93 -22.09
CA PRO A 176 1.82 -9.63 -21.47
C PRO A 176 2.14 -9.67 -19.98
N SER A 177 2.61 -8.54 -19.44
CA SER A 177 2.79 -8.40 -17.98
C SER A 177 1.45 -8.17 -17.30
N VAL A 178 1.25 -8.81 -16.15
CA VAL A 178 -0.01 -8.76 -15.39
C VAL A 178 0.26 -8.27 -13.97
N TYR A 179 -0.51 -7.27 -13.56
CA TYR A 179 -0.45 -6.65 -12.24
C TYR A 179 -1.80 -6.80 -11.56
N GLU A 180 -1.80 -6.94 -10.24
CA GLU A 180 -3.03 -7.12 -9.47
C GLU A 180 -3.07 -6.16 -8.28
N VAL A 181 -4.23 -5.51 -8.12
CA VAL A 181 -4.56 -4.67 -6.98
C VAL A 181 -5.91 -5.06 -6.41
N ALA A 182 -6.08 -4.91 -5.10
CA ALA A 182 -7.32 -5.22 -4.40
C ALA A 182 -7.95 -3.96 -3.79
N VAL A 183 -9.28 -3.90 -3.85
CA VAL A 183 -10.09 -2.85 -3.20
C VAL A 183 -11.14 -3.47 -2.27
N ASN A 184 -11.80 -2.65 -1.47
CA ASN A 184 -12.93 -3.13 -0.66
C ASN A 184 -14.11 -3.55 -1.55
N SER A 185 -14.83 -4.60 -1.16
CA SER A 185 -15.98 -5.14 -1.91
C SER A 185 -17.12 -4.12 -2.06
N LEU A 186 -17.33 -3.24 -1.08
CA LEU A 186 -18.32 -2.16 -1.15
C LEU A 186 -17.97 -1.11 -2.21
N VAL A 187 -16.68 -0.88 -2.47
CA VAL A 187 -16.21 0.01 -3.55
C VAL A 187 -16.65 -0.55 -4.91
N VAL A 188 -16.49 -1.86 -5.13
CA VAL A 188 -16.95 -2.52 -6.37
C VAL A 188 -18.48 -2.46 -6.48
N LEU A 189 -19.21 -2.72 -5.39
CA LEU A 189 -20.67 -2.64 -5.38
C LEU A 189 -21.18 -1.22 -5.66
N ARG A 190 -20.50 -0.19 -5.16
CA ARG A 190 -20.83 1.21 -5.47
C ARG A 190 -20.53 1.54 -6.92
N ALA A 191 -19.36 1.16 -7.43
CA ALA A 191 -18.98 1.38 -8.84
C ALA A 191 -19.94 0.69 -9.83
N ALA A 192 -20.61 -0.39 -9.43
CA ALA A 192 -21.64 -1.02 -10.25
C ALA A 192 -22.93 -0.18 -10.38
N LYS A 193 -23.21 0.70 -9.41
CA LYS A 193 -24.42 1.53 -9.35
C LYS A 193 -24.19 2.97 -9.82
N ASP A 194 -22.97 3.46 -9.64
CA ASP A 194 -22.59 4.85 -9.90
C ASP A 194 -21.46 4.91 -10.94
N PRO A 195 -21.78 5.31 -12.20
CA PRO A 195 -20.79 5.45 -13.27
C PRO A 195 -19.72 6.50 -12.99
N ALA A 196 -20.03 7.57 -12.27
CA ALA A 196 -19.06 8.62 -11.94
C ALA A 196 -18.05 8.08 -10.92
N PHE A 197 -18.52 7.38 -9.88
CA PHE A 197 -17.66 6.70 -8.92
C PHE A 197 -16.83 5.58 -9.58
N LYS A 198 -17.42 4.84 -10.53
CA LYS A 198 -16.67 3.84 -11.31
C LYS A 198 -15.49 4.46 -12.06
N ARG A 199 -15.69 5.61 -12.71
CA ARG A 199 -14.61 6.32 -13.40
C ARG A 199 -13.53 6.81 -12.44
N MET A 200 -13.91 7.31 -11.26
CA MET A 200 -12.94 7.64 -10.20
C MET A 200 -12.14 6.41 -9.77
N LEU A 201 -12.81 5.28 -9.54
CA LEU A 201 -12.17 4.02 -9.16
C LEU A 201 -11.12 3.61 -10.21
N GLU A 202 -11.48 3.60 -11.49
CA GLU A 202 -10.58 3.25 -12.58
C GLU A 202 -9.33 4.16 -12.63
N MET A 203 -9.51 5.48 -12.49
CA MET A 203 -8.38 6.43 -12.43
C MET A 203 -7.50 6.22 -11.19
N THR A 204 -8.13 5.97 -10.03
CA THR A 204 -7.42 5.75 -8.77
C THR A 204 -6.61 4.45 -8.82
N VAL A 205 -7.18 3.39 -9.38
CA VAL A 205 -6.49 2.11 -9.64
C VAL A 205 -5.29 2.30 -10.54
N MET A 206 -5.43 3.02 -11.66
CA MET A 206 -4.29 3.26 -12.56
C MET A 206 -3.18 4.05 -11.85
N ALA A 207 -3.53 5.10 -11.11
CA ALA A 207 -2.56 5.89 -10.37
C ALA A 207 -1.84 5.05 -9.30
N ALA A 208 -2.58 4.25 -8.53
CA ALA A 208 -2.01 3.37 -7.53
C ALA A 208 -1.12 2.28 -8.15
N ALA A 209 -1.52 1.66 -9.25
CA ALA A 209 -0.72 0.67 -9.95
C ALA A 209 0.57 1.29 -10.52
N ALA A 210 0.48 2.47 -11.14
CA ALA A 210 1.66 3.20 -11.61
C ALA A 210 2.67 3.44 -10.48
N GLN A 211 2.19 3.81 -9.30
CA GLN A 211 3.03 4.04 -8.13
C GLN A 211 3.60 2.74 -7.54
N PHE A 212 2.75 1.74 -7.27
CA PHE A 212 3.14 0.48 -6.62
C PHE A 212 4.16 -0.33 -7.42
N PHE A 213 4.00 -0.33 -8.75
CA PHE A 213 4.79 -1.14 -9.67
C PHE A 213 5.81 -0.30 -10.46
N LYS A 214 5.94 1.00 -10.14
CA LYS A 214 6.89 1.94 -10.78
C LYS A 214 6.70 1.97 -12.32
N LEU A 215 5.45 1.99 -12.79
CA LEU A 215 5.09 1.95 -14.20
C LEU A 215 4.83 3.36 -14.75
N ASP A 216 5.32 3.65 -15.95
CA ASP A 216 4.99 4.88 -16.67
C ASP A 216 3.79 4.62 -17.61
N LEU A 217 2.58 4.63 -17.04
CA LEU A 217 1.34 4.34 -17.77
C LEU A 217 0.91 5.50 -18.66
N SER A 218 0.43 5.17 -19.86
CA SER A 218 -0.38 6.06 -20.69
C SER A 218 -1.71 6.35 -19.99
N PRO A 219 -2.27 7.57 -20.11
CA PRO A 219 -3.58 7.87 -19.53
C PRO A 219 -4.73 7.10 -20.18
N ASN A 220 -4.51 6.54 -21.38
CA ASN A 220 -5.51 5.78 -22.11
C ASN A 220 -5.46 4.30 -21.70
N TYR A 221 -6.64 3.74 -21.41
CA TYR A 221 -6.84 2.33 -21.13
C TYR A 221 -8.13 1.84 -21.80
N THR A 222 -8.24 0.52 -21.95
CA THR A 222 -9.48 -0.14 -22.34
C THR A 222 -9.83 -1.20 -21.31
N MET A 223 -11.11 -1.56 -21.20
CA MET A 223 -11.51 -2.71 -20.38
C MET A 223 -11.24 -3.99 -21.16
N ALA A 224 -10.60 -4.97 -20.52
CA ALA A 224 -10.42 -6.28 -21.11
C ALA A 224 -11.78 -7.01 -21.19
N SER A 225 -11.94 -7.89 -22.17
CA SER A 225 -13.13 -8.73 -22.31
C SER A 225 -13.29 -9.71 -21.15
N GLU A 226 -12.17 -10.17 -20.61
CA GLU A 226 -12.12 -11.05 -19.44
C GLU A 226 -12.04 -10.22 -18.15
N LYS A 227 -12.65 -10.73 -17.07
CA LYS A 227 -12.62 -10.08 -15.76
C LYS A 227 -11.27 -10.19 -15.06
N PHE A 228 -10.41 -11.09 -15.50
CA PHE A 228 -9.14 -11.40 -14.88
C PHE A 228 -8.18 -11.99 -15.92
N LYS A 229 -6.89 -11.62 -15.85
CA LYS A 229 -5.82 -12.25 -16.61
C LYS A 229 -4.90 -13.06 -15.71
N GLY A 230 -4.59 -14.30 -16.12
CA GLY A 230 -3.81 -15.26 -15.33
C GLY A 230 -4.68 -16.36 -14.72
N ASP A 231 -4.07 -17.24 -13.90
CA ASP A 231 -4.72 -18.48 -13.45
C ASP A 231 -5.62 -18.29 -12.23
N LYS A 232 -5.13 -17.58 -11.21
CA LYS A 232 -5.82 -17.36 -9.93
C LYS A 232 -5.43 -16.03 -9.30
N THR A 233 -6.32 -15.52 -8.45
CA THR A 233 -6.07 -14.34 -7.62
C THR A 233 -5.07 -14.66 -6.52
N GLU A 234 -4.33 -13.64 -6.07
CA GLU A 234 -3.49 -13.75 -4.88
C GLU A 234 -4.20 -13.13 -3.67
N PRO A 235 -4.01 -13.70 -2.47
CA PRO A 235 -4.56 -13.10 -1.28
C PRO A 235 -3.85 -11.78 -0.95
N VAL A 236 -4.58 -10.86 -0.34
CA VAL A 236 -4.02 -9.61 0.20
C VAL A 236 -3.31 -9.93 1.50
N LEU A 237 -2.05 -9.49 1.61
CA LEU A 237 -1.37 -9.41 2.90
C LEU A 237 -1.91 -8.20 3.66
N LEU A 238 -2.65 -8.45 4.73
CA LEU A 238 -3.20 -7.36 5.53
C LEU A 238 -2.09 -6.77 6.38
N SER A 239 -1.81 -5.49 6.19
CA SER A 239 -0.95 -4.77 7.12
C SER A 239 -1.72 -4.54 8.44
N PRO A 240 -1.06 -4.57 9.61
CA PRO A 240 -1.70 -4.32 10.90
C PRO A 240 -2.48 -2.99 10.97
N LEU A 241 -2.11 -2.03 10.12
CA LEU A 241 -2.70 -0.69 10.03
C LEU A 241 -4.01 -0.63 9.22
N GLN A 242 -4.35 -1.64 8.42
CA GLN A 242 -5.57 -1.66 7.63
C GLN A 242 -6.84 -1.97 8.44
N LYS A 243 -6.71 -2.48 9.67
CA LYS A 243 -7.84 -2.81 10.56
C LYS A 243 -8.48 -1.60 11.26
N ARG A 244 -7.97 -0.38 11.07
CA ARG A 244 -8.53 0.82 11.71
C ARG A 244 -9.20 1.71 10.68
N GLY A 245 -10.45 1.37 10.35
CA GLY A 245 -11.44 2.43 10.15
C GLY A 245 -11.79 3.08 11.50
N PRO A 246 -12.29 4.31 11.51
CA PRO A 246 -12.71 5.00 12.74
C PRO A 246 -13.75 4.21 13.55
#